data_AF-A0A9Q3YW43-F1
#
_entry.id   AF-A0A9Q3YW43-F1
#
_cell.length_a   1.000
_cell.length_b   1.000
_cell.length_c   1.000
_cell.angle_alpha   90.00
_cell.angle_beta   90.00
_cell.angle_gamma   90.00
#
_symmetry.space_group_name_H-M   'P 1'
#
loop_
_entity.id
_entity.type
_entity.pdbx_description
1 polymer ?
#
loop_
_entity_poly.entity_id
_entity_poly.type
_entity_poly.pdbx_seq_one_letter_code
_entity_poly.pdbx_strand_id
1 'polypeptide(L)'
;MKSQKIKIASNNLKIADDTSNITRTVTVMTDILELWKEEEVELTDDEINSLIQSAFSENTIEKIASTRSEKLRKKEQLEEHISWVEDIGLFSTLYPGLRNTIFSPYVYCKKGKILVKEGAEEEIERLHSYFISEEKDIELYNRHLKLAEDLNQFSEDLRKHTKIGQVTSAWLIRFNIDGTAYVPNNLRYDSN
;
A
#
# COMPACT_ATOMS: atom_id res chain seq x y z
N MET A 1 -12.64 -21.96 -18.94
CA MET A 1 -12.54 -22.17 -17.47
C MET A 1 -11.91 -20.94 -16.85
N LYS A 2 -12.45 -20.40 -15.74
CA LYS A 2 -11.77 -19.32 -15.00
C LYS A 2 -10.44 -19.88 -14.49
N SER A 3 -9.32 -19.35 -14.97
CA SER A 3 -7.98 -19.67 -14.45
C SER A 3 -8.01 -19.47 -12.93
N GLN A 4 -7.80 -20.55 -12.18
CA GLN A 4 -7.78 -20.54 -10.73
C GLN A 4 -6.46 -19.87 -10.30
N LYS A 5 -6.53 -18.65 -9.80
CA LYS A 5 -5.35 -17.95 -9.29
C LYS A 5 -5.13 -18.35 -7.83
N ILE A 6 -3.91 -18.71 -7.47
CA ILE A 6 -3.52 -18.99 -6.09
C ILE A 6 -2.60 -17.86 -5.62
N LYS A 7 -2.98 -17.18 -4.53
CA LYS A 7 -2.12 -16.22 -3.85
C LYS A 7 -1.05 -16.98 -3.08
N ILE A 8 0.23 -16.74 -3.36
CA ILE A 8 1.33 -17.48 -2.70
C ILE A 8 2.17 -16.61 -1.77
N ALA A 9 2.16 -15.29 -1.95
CA ALA A 9 2.86 -14.35 -1.08
C ALA A 9 2.18 -12.98 -1.10
N SER A 10 2.34 -12.23 -0.01
CA SER A 10 1.95 -10.82 0.07
C SER A 10 2.95 -10.01 0.88
N ASN A 11 3.20 -8.79 0.43
CA ASN A 11 3.96 -7.81 1.20
C ASN A 11 3.03 -7.10 2.18
N ASN A 12 2.75 -7.75 3.31
CA ASN A 12 1.79 -7.23 4.30
C ASN A 12 2.19 -5.87 4.87
N LEU A 13 3.50 -5.56 4.94
CA LEU A 13 3.97 -4.25 5.38
C LEU A 13 3.55 -3.15 4.39
N LYS A 14 3.78 -3.37 3.08
CA LYS A 14 3.37 -2.39 2.06
C LYS A 14 1.86 -2.23 1.96
N ILE A 15 1.11 -3.32 2.08
CA ILE A 15 -0.35 -3.28 2.12
C ILE A 15 -0.82 -2.44 3.32
N ALA A 16 -0.25 -2.65 4.51
CA ALA A 16 -0.57 -1.90 5.70
C ALA A 16 -0.19 -0.42 5.57
N ASP A 17 0.99 -0.11 5.02
CA ASP A 17 1.46 1.26 4.77
C ASP A 17 0.49 2.02 3.86
N ASP A 18 0.11 1.44 2.71
CA ASP A 18 -0.77 2.09 1.74
C ASP A 18 -2.20 2.25 2.29
N THR A 19 -2.70 1.24 3.03
CA THR A 19 -4.01 1.30 3.69
C THR A 19 -4.02 2.38 4.80
N SER A 20 -2.95 2.46 5.58
CA SER A 20 -2.78 3.52 6.58
C SER A 20 -2.68 4.89 5.92
N ASN A 21 -2.06 4.99 4.73
CA ASN A 21 -1.96 6.24 4.02
C ASN A 21 -3.32 6.73 3.52
N ILE A 22 -4.23 5.82 3.09
CA ILE A 22 -5.63 6.17 2.79
C ILE A 22 -6.27 6.84 4.00
N THR A 23 -6.22 6.18 5.15
CA THR A 23 -6.86 6.67 6.38
C THR A 23 -6.31 8.04 6.78
N ARG A 24 -4.98 8.20 6.78
CA ARG A 24 -4.33 9.48 7.08
C ARG A 24 -4.72 10.57 6.10
N THR A 25 -4.76 10.25 4.81
CA THR A 25 -5.14 11.21 3.75
C THR A 25 -6.58 11.67 3.94
N VAL A 26 -7.50 10.76 4.27
CA VAL A 26 -8.90 11.10 4.54
C VAL A 26 -8.99 12.06 5.73
N THR A 27 -8.40 11.71 6.87
CA THR A 27 -8.44 12.56 8.07
C THR A 27 -7.88 13.96 7.79
N VAL A 28 -6.65 14.02 7.27
CA VAL A 28 -6.00 15.29 6.99
C VAL A 28 -6.80 16.13 6.02
N MET A 29 -7.24 15.57 4.89
CA MET A 29 -7.99 16.36 3.91
C MET A 29 -9.38 16.78 4.41
N THR A 30 -10.02 15.99 5.28
CA THR A 30 -11.27 16.39 5.92
C THR A 30 -11.04 17.58 6.85
N ASP A 31 -10.03 17.54 7.72
CA ASP A 31 -9.69 18.65 8.62
C ASP A 31 -9.39 19.93 7.82
N ILE A 32 -8.69 19.80 6.69
CA ILE A 32 -8.36 20.91 5.80
C ILE A 32 -9.61 21.53 5.18
N LEU A 33 -10.54 20.71 4.69
CA LEU A 33 -11.78 21.22 4.12
C LEU A 33 -12.65 21.93 5.16
N GLU A 34 -12.64 21.47 6.41
CA GLU A 34 -13.34 22.14 7.51
C GLU A 34 -12.71 23.51 7.80
N LEU A 35 -11.38 23.59 7.89
CA LEU A 35 -10.67 24.86 8.09
C LEU A 35 -10.92 25.85 6.94
N TRP A 36 -10.82 25.40 5.69
CA TRP A 36 -11.10 26.27 4.54
C TRP A 36 -12.54 26.77 4.54
N LYS A 37 -13.49 25.95 5.00
CA LYS A 37 -14.88 26.39 5.14
C LYS A 37 -15.05 27.44 6.25
N GLU A 38 -14.33 27.33 7.35
CA GLU A 38 -14.33 28.33 8.44
C GLU A 38 -13.73 29.67 8.00
N GLU A 39 -12.69 29.63 7.18
CA GLU A 39 -12.00 30.80 6.63
C GLU A 39 -12.63 31.33 5.32
N GLU A 40 -13.81 30.84 4.94
CA GLU A 40 -14.54 31.23 3.71
C GLU A 40 -13.73 31.01 2.41
N VAL A 41 -12.76 30.08 2.41
CA VAL A 41 -11.97 29.69 1.24
C VAL A 41 -12.78 28.74 0.35
N GLU A 42 -13.19 29.22 -0.82
CA GLU A 42 -13.98 28.43 -1.76
C GLU A 42 -13.10 27.68 -2.77
N LEU A 43 -12.98 26.36 -2.65
CA LEU A 43 -12.31 25.48 -3.64
C LEU A 43 -13.29 24.57 -4.37
N THR A 44 -13.04 24.34 -5.66
CA THR A 44 -13.75 23.33 -6.44
C THR A 44 -13.22 21.93 -6.14
N ASP A 45 -14.07 20.91 -6.35
CA ASP A 45 -13.66 19.51 -6.20
C ASP A 45 -12.41 19.18 -7.06
N ASP A 46 -12.30 19.74 -8.27
CA ASP A 46 -11.19 19.48 -9.19
C ASP A 46 -9.86 20.08 -8.69
N GLU A 47 -9.90 21.24 -8.04
CA GLU A 47 -8.72 21.87 -7.43
C GLU A 47 -8.27 21.08 -6.20
N ILE A 48 -9.21 20.65 -5.35
CA ILE A 48 -8.92 19.78 -4.20
C ILE A 48 -8.33 18.45 -4.69
N ASN A 49 -8.92 17.85 -5.73
CA ASN A 49 -8.40 16.62 -6.32
C ASN A 49 -7.00 16.79 -6.90
N SER A 50 -6.71 17.94 -7.51
CA SER A 50 -5.37 18.27 -8.00
C SER A 50 -4.36 18.38 -6.85
N LEU A 51 -4.75 18.95 -5.71
CA LEU A 51 -3.93 19.03 -4.51
C LEU A 51 -3.70 17.67 -3.85
N ILE A 52 -4.70 16.76 -3.85
CA ILE A 52 -4.55 15.39 -3.33
C ILE A 52 -3.66 14.53 -4.23
N GLN A 53 -3.82 14.64 -5.56
CA GLN A 53 -3.12 13.78 -6.52
C GLN A 53 -1.68 14.22 -6.80
N SER A 54 -1.36 15.48 -6.50
CA SER A 54 0.00 15.99 -6.56
C SER A 54 0.58 16.14 -5.15
N ALA A 55 1.89 16.35 -5.03
CA ALA A 55 2.40 16.91 -3.80
C ALA A 55 1.78 18.31 -3.62
N PHE A 56 1.39 18.68 -2.40
CA PHE A 56 1.03 20.06 -2.03
C PHE A 56 2.25 20.96 -2.26
N SER A 57 2.46 21.32 -3.53
CA SER A 57 3.67 21.90 -4.06
C SER A 57 3.33 23.21 -4.74
N GLU A 58 4.30 24.11 -4.72
CA GLU A 58 4.18 25.47 -5.27
C GLU A 58 3.70 25.43 -6.72
N ASN A 59 4.15 24.47 -7.53
CA ASN A 59 3.71 24.29 -8.92
C ASN A 59 2.19 24.02 -9.07
N THR A 60 1.59 23.22 -8.20
CA THR A 60 0.14 22.94 -8.28
C THR A 60 -0.66 24.15 -7.83
N ILE A 61 -0.18 24.82 -6.78
CA ILE A 61 -0.79 26.03 -6.22
C ILE A 61 -0.77 27.16 -7.26
N GLU A 62 0.39 27.41 -7.88
CA GLU A 62 0.55 28.41 -8.93
C GLU A 62 -0.36 28.15 -10.12
N LYS A 63 -0.55 26.88 -10.51
CA LYS A 63 -1.48 26.52 -11.58
C LYS A 63 -2.92 26.87 -11.23
N ILE A 64 -3.37 26.51 -10.03
CA ILE A 64 -4.75 26.83 -9.60
C ILE A 64 -4.95 28.34 -9.55
N ALA A 65 -4.02 29.07 -8.93
CA ALA A 65 -4.05 30.53 -8.85
C ALA A 65 -4.08 31.18 -10.24
N SER A 66 -3.26 30.68 -11.17
CA SER A 66 -3.24 31.15 -12.56
C SER A 66 -4.55 30.89 -13.29
N THR A 67 -5.15 29.70 -13.13
CA THR A 67 -6.43 29.35 -13.77
C THR A 67 -7.58 30.21 -13.26
N ARG A 68 -7.63 30.50 -11.95
CA ARG A 68 -8.65 31.39 -11.38
C ARG A 68 -8.52 32.83 -11.84
N SER A 69 -7.29 33.32 -11.90
CA SER A 69 -7.00 34.70 -12.29
C SER A 69 -7.09 34.94 -13.80
N GLU A 70 -7.03 33.92 -14.65
CA GLU A 70 -6.92 34.06 -16.11
C GLU A 70 -7.97 35.01 -16.75
N LYS A 71 -9.17 35.10 -16.18
CA LYS A 71 -10.27 35.94 -16.69
C LYS A 71 -10.36 37.35 -16.07
N LEU A 72 -9.54 37.64 -15.07
CA LEU A 72 -9.49 38.94 -14.39
C LEU A 72 -8.67 39.98 -15.17
N ARG A 73 -8.80 41.26 -14.82
CA ARG A 73 -7.93 42.29 -15.41
C ARG A 73 -6.52 42.14 -14.85
N LYS A 74 -5.48 42.49 -15.62
CA LYS A 74 -4.06 42.30 -15.24
C LYS A 74 -3.67 42.72 -13.82
N LYS A 75 -4.28 43.77 -13.27
CA LYS A 75 -4.03 44.21 -11.88
C LYS A 75 -4.67 43.26 -10.86
N GLU A 76 -5.92 42.90 -11.08
CA GLU A 76 -6.69 41.95 -10.27
C GLU A 76 -6.09 40.54 -10.35
N GLN A 77 -5.47 40.18 -11.48
CA GLN A 77 -4.74 38.92 -11.63
C GLN A 77 -3.58 38.76 -10.64
N LEU A 78 -2.79 39.83 -10.47
CA LEU A 78 -1.67 39.82 -9.55
C LEU A 78 -2.14 39.77 -8.09
N GLU A 79 -3.20 40.50 -7.76
CA GLU A 79 -3.80 40.52 -6.42
C GLU A 79 -4.40 39.14 -6.05
N GLU A 80 -5.16 38.53 -6.95
CA GLU A 80 -5.73 37.18 -6.77
C GLU A 80 -4.63 36.11 -6.65
N HIS A 81 -3.59 36.21 -7.48
CA HIS A 81 -2.47 35.28 -7.44
C HIS A 81 -1.70 35.36 -6.12
N ILE A 82 -1.45 36.59 -5.62
CA ILE A 82 -0.78 36.80 -4.32
C ILE A 82 -1.64 36.25 -3.18
N SER A 83 -2.94 36.57 -3.14
CA SER A 83 -3.85 36.06 -2.10
C SER A 83 -3.82 34.53 -2.04
N TRP A 84 -3.88 33.85 -3.18
CA TRP A 84 -3.87 32.40 -3.25
C TRP A 84 -2.56 31.76 -2.77
N VAL A 85 -1.44 32.35 -3.16
CA VAL A 85 -0.11 31.89 -2.73
C VAL A 85 0.07 32.16 -1.22
N GLU A 86 -0.46 33.28 -0.72
CA GLU A 86 -0.43 33.61 0.70
C GLU A 86 -1.33 32.69 1.53
N ASP A 87 -2.56 32.41 1.11
CA ASP A 87 -3.50 31.53 1.82
C ASP A 87 -2.97 30.09 1.91
N ILE A 88 -2.42 29.56 0.81
CA ILE A 88 -1.83 28.22 0.82
C ILE A 88 -0.42 28.21 1.46
N GLY A 89 0.31 29.32 1.37
CA GLY A 89 1.57 29.53 2.07
C GLY A 89 1.41 29.56 3.60
N LEU A 90 0.36 30.23 4.08
CA LEU A 90 -0.06 30.24 5.48
C LEU A 90 -0.44 28.83 5.91
N PHE A 91 -1.24 28.14 5.10
CA PHE A 91 -1.62 26.76 5.34
C PHE A 91 -0.41 25.81 5.43
N SER A 92 0.58 25.97 4.55
CA SER A 92 1.86 25.25 4.64
C SER A 92 2.68 25.57 5.89
N THR A 93 2.57 26.79 6.40
CA THR A 93 3.28 27.26 7.60
C THR A 93 2.65 26.69 8.86
N LEU A 94 1.31 26.62 8.90
CA LEU A 94 0.54 25.98 9.97
C LEU A 94 0.75 24.47 9.99
N TYR A 95 0.93 23.86 8.82
CA TYR A 95 1.09 22.41 8.66
C TYR A 95 2.34 22.06 7.83
N PRO A 96 3.56 22.30 8.35
CA PRO A 96 4.80 22.12 7.60
C PRO A 96 5.05 20.68 7.13
N GLY A 97 4.41 19.69 7.77
CA GLY A 97 4.44 18.29 7.34
C GLY A 97 3.73 18.02 6.01
N LEU A 98 2.81 18.89 5.58
CA LEU A 98 1.99 18.68 4.39
C LEU A 98 2.78 18.81 3.08
N ARG A 99 3.77 19.71 3.02
CA ARG A 99 4.61 19.90 1.83
C ARG A 99 5.35 18.62 1.41
N ASN A 100 5.63 17.73 2.37
CA ASN A 100 6.33 16.48 2.14
C ASN A 100 5.41 15.24 2.22
N THR A 101 4.11 15.44 2.45
CA THR A 101 3.17 14.33 2.59
C THR A 101 2.73 13.87 1.20
N ILE A 102 3.02 12.60 0.89
CA ILE A 102 2.48 11.94 -0.30
C ILE A 102 1.10 11.41 0.07
N PHE A 103 0.07 12.09 -0.41
CA PHE A 103 -1.31 11.68 -0.22
C PHE A 103 -1.64 10.42 -1.03
N SER A 104 -2.61 9.68 -0.53
CA SER A 104 -3.03 8.44 -1.17
C SER A 104 -3.76 8.72 -2.50
N PRO A 105 -3.35 8.10 -3.61
CA PRO A 105 -4.00 8.27 -4.92
C PRO A 105 -5.40 7.64 -4.96
N TYR A 106 -5.80 6.91 -3.91
CA TYR A 106 -7.10 6.29 -3.76
C TYR A 106 -8.13 7.21 -3.08
N VAL A 107 -7.72 8.41 -2.67
CA VAL A 107 -8.59 9.40 -2.03
C VAL A 107 -8.93 10.51 -3.02
N TYR A 108 -10.16 11.01 -2.96
CA TYR A 108 -10.63 12.08 -3.83
C TYR A 108 -11.75 12.90 -3.16
N CYS A 109 -11.95 14.13 -3.61
CA CYS A 109 -13.05 14.99 -3.21
C CYS A 109 -14.21 14.90 -4.22
N LYS A 110 -15.44 14.83 -3.72
CA LYS A 110 -16.67 14.94 -4.51
C LYS A 110 -17.78 15.57 -3.67
N LYS A 111 -18.39 16.63 -4.19
CA LYS A 111 -19.41 17.45 -3.51
C LYS A 111 -18.91 17.95 -2.15
N GLY A 112 -17.65 18.40 -2.08
CA GLY A 112 -17.03 18.89 -0.84
C GLY A 112 -16.83 17.81 0.23
N LYS A 113 -16.81 16.52 -0.14
CA LYS A 113 -16.56 15.41 0.77
C LYS A 113 -15.38 14.58 0.28
N ILE A 114 -14.50 14.24 1.21
CA ILE A 114 -13.41 13.30 0.95
C ILE A 114 -13.95 11.87 0.95
N LEU A 115 -13.65 11.14 -0.11
CA LEU A 115 -14.10 9.79 -0.38
C LEU A 115 -12.91 8.90 -0.76
N VAL A 116 -13.07 7.60 -0.57
CA VAL A 116 -12.12 6.58 -1.00
C VAL A 116 -12.67 5.92 -2.27
N LYS A 117 -11.79 5.63 -3.24
CA LYS A 117 -12.14 4.88 -4.46
C LYS A 117 -12.68 3.50 -4.08
N GLU A 118 -13.77 3.10 -4.70
CA GLU A 118 -14.33 1.76 -4.53
C GLU A 118 -13.32 0.71 -5.00
N GLY A 119 -13.11 -0.35 -4.21
CA GLY A 119 -12.15 -1.41 -4.53
C GLY A 119 -10.68 -1.08 -4.22
N ALA A 120 -10.40 0.02 -3.50
CA ALA A 120 -9.02 0.45 -3.25
C ALA A 120 -8.20 -0.58 -2.46
N GLU A 121 -8.79 -1.21 -1.44
CA GLU A 121 -8.09 -2.21 -0.61
C GLU A 121 -7.79 -3.47 -1.43
N GLU A 122 -8.73 -3.95 -2.24
CA GLU A 122 -8.52 -5.10 -3.10
C GLU A 122 -7.46 -4.82 -4.19
N GLU A 123 -7.41 -3.59 -4.70
CA GLU A 123 -6.39 -3.18 -5.66
C GLU A 123 -4.99 -3.11 -5.03
N ILE A 124 -4.86 -2.53 -3.84
CA ILE A 124 -3.62 -2.50 -3.06
C ILE A 124 -3.15 -3.94 -2.77
N GLU A 125 -4.07 -4.79 -2.29
CA GLU A 125 -3.75 -6.19 -2.02
C GLU A 125 -3.27 -6.88 -3.29
N ARG A 126 -3.93 -6.67 -4.43
CA ARG A 126 -3.53 -7.25 -5.72
C ARG A 126 -2.15 -6.77 -6.18
N LEU A 127 -1.83 -5.48 -6.03
CA LEU A 127 -0.55 -4.90 -6.45
C LEU A 127 0.62 -5.43 -5.63
N HIS A 128 0.40 -5.69 -4.34
CA HIS A 128 1.44 -6.14 -3.40
C HIS A 128 1.37 -7.62 -3.05
N SER A 129 0.60 -8.40 -3.83
CA SER A 129 0.50 -9.85 -3.70
C SER A 129 0.95 -10.55 -4.97
N TYR A 130 1.63 -11.69 -4.78
CA TYR A 130 2.06 -12.54 -5.88
C TYR A 130 1.10 -13.71 -6.04
N PHE A 131 0.66 -13.92 -7.28
CA PHE A 131 -0.29 -14.96 -7.66
C PHE A 131 0.32 -15.85 -8.74
N ILE A 132 0.09 -17.16 -8.63
CA ILE A 132 0.32 -18.12 -9.71
C ILE A 132 -1.00 -18.43 -10.39
N SER A 133 -0.95 -18.63 -11.71
CA SER A 133 -2.14 -18.88 -12.52
C SER A 133 -1.95 -19.91 -13.62
N GLU A 134 -0.71 -20.32 -13.88
CA GLU A 134 -0.41 -21.38 -14.84
C GLU A 134 -0.67 -22.76 -14.22
N GLU A 135 -1.26 -23.66 -14.98
CA GLU A 135 -1.63 -25.00 -14.52
C GLU A 135 -0.43 -25.77 -13.98
N LYS A 136 0.71 -25.68 -14.68
CA LYS A 136 1.98 -26.30 -14.27
C LYS A 136 2.50 -25.75 -12.95
N ASP A 137 2.44 -24.43 -12.76
CA ASP A 137 2.89 -23.78 -11.52
C ASP A 137 1.98 -24.13 -10.35
N ILE A 138 0.67 -24.23 -10.60
CA ILE A 138 -0.32 -24.67 -9.59
C ILE A 138 -0.08 -26.12 -9.20
N GLU A 139 0.17 -27.01 -10.16
CA GLU A 139 0.51 -28.42 -9.90
C GLU A 139 1.79 -28.51 -9.05
N LEU A 140 2.85 -27.79 -9.46
CA LEU A 140 4.10 -27.74 -8.72
C LEU A 140 3.90 -27.21 -7.30
N TYR A 141 3.17 -26.11 -7.14
CA TYR A 141 2.86 -25.54 -5.82
C TYR A 141 2.15 -26.54 -4.91
N ASN A 142 1.09 -27.21 -5.41
CA ASN A 142 0.35 -28.21 -4.64
C ASN A 142 1.22 -29.41 -4.25
N ARG A 143 2.13 -29.84 -5.15
CA ARG A 143 3.09 -30.92 -4.85
C ARG A 143 4.08 -30.53 -3.74
N HIS A 144 4.61 -29.31 -3.78
CA HIS A 144 5.51 -28.81 -2.74
C HIS A 144 4.80 -28.65 -1.40
N LEU A 145 3.55 -28.16 -1.41
CA LEU A 145 2.74 -28.02 -0.21
C LEU A 145 2.53 -29.38 0.48
N LYS A 146 2.15 -30.40 -0.29
CA LYS A 146 1.98 -31.76 0.22
C LYS A 146 3.28 -32.34 0.80
N LEU A 147 4.40 -32.16 0.11
CA LEU A 147 5.71 -32.61 0.62
C LEU A 147 6.07 -31.93 1.95
N ALA A 148 5.77 -30.63 2.10
CA ALA A 148 5.99 -29.91 3.34
C ALA A 148 5.09 -30.43 4.48
N GLU A 149 3.81 -30.72 4.20
CA GLU A 149 2.88 -31.33 5.15
C GLU A 149 3.35 -32.72 5.62
N ASP A 150 3.71 -33.60 4.68
CA ASP A 150 4.21 -34.94 4.95
C ASP A 150 5.48 -34.91 5.82
N LEU A 151 6.38 -33.96 5.56
CA LEU A 151 7.63 -33.81 6.33
C LEU A 151 7.42 -33.18 7.71
N ASN A 152 6.46 -32.27 7.86
CA ASN A 152 6.04 -31.77 9.16
C ASN A 152 5.44 -32.90 10.01
N GLN A 153 4.57 -33.72 9.41
CA GLN A 153 3.98 -34.87 10.08
C GLN A 153 5.05 -35.89 10.50
N PHE A 154 5.99 -36.20 9.61
CA PHE A 154 7.12 -37.07 9.92
C PHE A 154 8.00 -36.51 11.04
N SER A 155 8.26 -35.21 11.04
CA SER A 155 8.99 -34.53 12.13
C SER A 155 8.28 -34.68 13.48
N GLU A 156 6.95 -34.57 13.52
CA GLU A 156 6.17 -34.80 14.74
C GLU A 156 6.26 -36.25 15.21
N ASP A 157 6.18 -37.20 14.29
CA ASP A 157 6.25 -38.61 14.63
C ASP A 157 7.65 -38.98 15.13
N LEU A 158 8.71 -38.44 14.54
CA LEU A 158 10.07 -38.58 15.08
C LEU A 158 10.21 -38.01 16.49
N ARG A 159 9.64 -36.83 16.78
CA ARG A 159 9.65 -36.25 18.14
C ARG A 159 9.03 -37.20 19.17
N LYS A 160 7.89 -37.82 18.83
CA LYS A 160 7.18 -38.76 19.70
C LYS A 160 7.99 -40.03 19.98
N HIS A 161 8.76 -40.52 19.01
CA HIS A 161 9.47 -41.81 19.11
C HIS A 161 10.93 -41.69 19.59
N THR A 162 11.58 -40.54 19.42
CA THR A 162 13.01 -40.36 19.75
C THR A 162 13.28 -39.65 21.08
N LYS A 163 12.26 -39.08 21.74
CA LYS A 163 12.38 -38.19 22.92
C LYS A 163 13.21 -36.92 22.68
N ILE A 164 13.59 -36.63 21.44
CA ILE A 164 14.33 -35.42 21.06
C ILE A 164 13.31 -34.35 20.66
N GLY A 165 13.16 -33.31 21.49
CA GLY A 165 12.18 -32.24 21.27
C GLY A 165 12.53 -31.24 20.15
N GLN A 166 13.73 -31.33 19.57
CA GLN A 166 14.27 -30.35 18.62
C GLN A 166 14.21 -30.79 17.15
N VAL A 167 13.63 -31.95 16.83
CA VAL A 167 13.46 -32.35 15.43
C VAL A 167 12.46 -31.41 14.76
N THR A 168 12.89 -30.71 13.72
CA THR A 168 12.03 -29.85 12.88
C THR A 168 12.18 -30.24 11.41
N SER A 169 11.16 -29.95 10.59
CA SER A 169 11.21 -30.17 9.14
C SER A 169 12.37 -29.42 8.45
N ALA A 170 12.81 -28.29 9.00
CA ALA A 170 13.99 -27.55 8.55
C ALA A 170 15.33 -28.29 8.76
N TRP A 171 15.38 -29.29 9.65
CA TRP A 171 16.55 -30.19 9.78
C TRP A 171 16.52 -31.33 8.76
N LEU A 172 15.32 -31.70 8.28
CA LEU A 172 15.11 -32.75 7.30
C LEU A 172 15.33 -32.26 5.87
N ILE A 173 15.26 -30.95 5.63
CA ILE A 173 15.48 -30.34 4.31
C ILE A 173 16.35 -29.10 4.46
N ARG A 174 17.48 -29.05 3.75
CA ARG A 174 18.11 -27.77 3.40
C ARG A 174 17.56 -27.32 2.05
N PHE A 175 16.87 -26.19 2.03
CA PHE A 175 16.50 -25.51 0.78
C PHE A 175 17.67 -24.63 0.33
N ASN A 176 18.09 -24.78 -0.93
CA ASN A 176 18.99 -23.85 -1.57
C ASN A 176 18.23 -22.58 -1.99
N ILE A 177 18.99 -21.50 -2.25
CA ILE A 177 18.45 -20.20 -2.69
C ILE A 177 17.66 -20.31 -4.01
N ASP A 178 17.90 -21.34 -4.82
CA ASP A 178 17.22 -21.61 -6.09
C ASP A 178 15.96 -22.48 -5.97
N GLY A 179 15.52 -22.80 -4.74
CA GLY A 179 14.33 -23.62 -4.48
C GLY A 179 14.57 -25.13 -4.59
N THR A 180 15.81 -25.58 -4.82
CA THR A 180 16.13 -27.01 -4.77
C THR A 180 16.23 -27.49 -3.31
N ALA A 181 15.61 -28.64 -3.01
CA ALA A 181 15.66 -29.25 -1.69
C ALA A 181 16.71 -30.38 -1.65
N TYR A 182 17.65 -30.31 -0.71
CA TYR A 182 18.56 -31.41 -0.38
C TYR A 182 18.19 -32.00 0.97
N VAL A 183 17.93 -33.31 1.03
CA VAL A 183 17.72 -34.06 2.26
C VAL A 183 19.07 -34.60 2.73
N PRO A 184 19.62 -34.17 3.89
CA PRO A 184 20.86 -34.73 4.40
C PRO A 184 20.64 -36.21 4.79
N ASN A 185 21.36 -37.10 4.11
CA ASN A 185 21.22 -38.56 4.22
C ASN A 185 21.90 -39.15 5.47
N ASN A 186 21.90 -38.43 6.60
CA ASN A 186 22.76 -38.72 7.74
C ASN A 186 22.00 -39.16 9.01
N LEU A 187 20.81 -39.75 8.87
CA LEU A 187 20.17 -40.44 10.00
C LEU A 187 20.79 -41.83 10.13
N ARG A 188 21.89 -41.92 10.89
CA ARG A 188 22.36 -43.20 11.43
C ARG A 188 21.40 -43.58 12.56
N TYR A 189 20.61 -44.63 12.33
CA TYR A 189 19.92 -45.32 13.41
C TYR A 189 21.00 -46.05 14.22
N ASP A 190 21.40 -45.50 15.37
CA ASP A 190 22.11 -46.30 16.36
C ASP A 190 21.12 -47.33 16.90
N SER A 191 21.32 -48.57 16.48
CA SER A 191 20.66 -49.75 17.02
C SER A 191 21.32 -50.10 18.36
N ASN A 192 20.69 -49.68 19.46
CA ASN A 192 20.80 -50.38 20.75
C ASN A 192 19.58 -51.27 20.92
#